data_AF-A0A7C4B7Z7-F1
#
_entry.id   AF-A0A7C4B7Z7-F1
#
_cell.length_a   1.000
_cell.length_b   1.000
_cell.length_c   1.000
_cell.angle_alpha   90.00
_cell.angle_beta   90.00
_cell.angle_gamma   90.00
#
_symmetry.space_group_name_H-M   'P 1'
#
loop_
_entity.id
_entity.type
_entity.pdbx_description
1 polymer ?
#
loop_
_entity_poly.entity_id
_entity_poly.type
_entity_poly.pdbx_seq_one_letter_code
_entity_poly.pdbx_strand_id
1 'polypeptide(L)'
;MNNSYQIRTMNRKDLDVAIEWAAKEGWNPGLYDVDAFYETDPNGYFMGFLNNEPISCISAVSYGRKFGFLGFYITKPEYRGKGYGIQVWNKAMDYLRNQNKTTPRVQS
;
A
#
# COMPACT_ATOMS: atom_id res chain seq x y z
N MET A 1 -15.02 -22.78 -7.89
CA MET A 1 -13.98 -22.44 -6.91
C MET A 1 -14.00 -20.93 -6.74
N ASN A 2 -14.50 -20.42 -5.62
CA ASN A 2 -14.48 -18.98 -5.35
C ASN A 2 -13.09 -18.61 -4.84
N ASN A 3 -12.26 -18.06 -5.72
CA ASN A 3 -11.01 -17.45 -5.28
C ASN A 3 -11.37 -16.22 -4.42
N SER A 4 -11.13 -16.29 -3.12
CA SER A 4 -11.39 -15.16 -2.22
C SER A 4 -10.22 -14.19 -2.36
N TYR A 5 -10.49 -13.05 -2.99
CA TYR A 5 -9.56 -11.94 -3.02
C TYR A 5 -9.90 -10.94 -1.92
N GLN A 6 -8.91 -10.58 -1.10
CA GLN A 6 -9.07 -9.67 0.02
C GLN A 6 -7.93 -8.67 0.05
N ILE A 7 -8.21 -7.43 0.43
CA ILE A 7 -7.19 -6.39 0.62
C ILE A 7 -7.18 -6.02 2.10
N ARG A 8 -6.00 -6.05 2.71
CA ARG A 8 -5.79 -5.67 4.12
C ARG A 8 -4.66 -4.66 4.26
N THR A 9 -4.67 -3.93 5.37
CA THR A 9 -3.54 -3.10 5.78
C THR A 9 -2.34 -4.01 6.11
N MET A 10 -1.15 -3.62 5.67
CA MET A 10 0.07 -4.37 5.94
C MET A 10 0.46 -4.26 7.42
N ASN A 11 0.77 -5.40 8.01
CA ASN A 11 1.60 -5.44 9.23
C ASN A 11 3.09 -5.42 8.84
N ARG A 12 3.98 -5.41 9.84
CA ARG A 12 5.43 -5.39 9.59
C ARG A 12 5.92 -6.54 8.70
N LYS A 13 5.41 -7.76 8.89
CA LYS A 13 5.81 -8.92 8.08
C LYS A 13 5.34 -8.80 6.64
N ASP A 14 4.15 -8.24 6.42
CA ASP A 14 3.65 -7.97 5.06
C ASP A 14 4.51 -6.89 4.37
N LEU A 15 4.99 -5.90 5.13
CA LEU A 15 5.90 -4.88 4.61
C LEU A 15 7.25 -5.47 4.22
N ASP A 16 7.82 -6.37 5.03
CA ASP A 16 9.06 -7.08 4.69
C ASP A 16 8.94 -7.81 3.34
N VAL A 17 7.78 -8.40 3.04
CA VAL A 17 7.48 -9.01 1.73
C VAL A 17 7.45 -7.97 0.61
N ALA A 18 6.83 -6.81 0.83
CA ALA A 18 6.78 -5.75 -0.18
C ALA A 18 8.18 -5.16 -0.47
N ILE A 19 9.04 -5.05 0.55
CA ILE A 19 10.44 -4.64 0.41
C ILE A 19 11.21 -5.67 -0.42
N GLU A 20 11.04 -6.96 -0.13
CA GLU A 20 11.69 -8.02 -0.91
C GLU A 20 11.28 -7.97 -2.39
N TRP A 21 10.00 -7.71 -2.67
CA TRP A 21 9.52 -7.55 -4.05
C TRP A 21 10.09 -6.31 -4.72
N ALA A 22 10.17 -5.18 -4.02
CA ALA A 22 10.79 -3.97 -4.54
C ALA A 22 12.27 -4.19 -4.87
N ALA A 23 13.01 -4.86 -3.98
CA ALA A 23 14.41 -5.22 -4.21
C ALA A 23 14.56 -6.13 -5.44
N LYS A 24 13.66 -7.10 -5.65
CA LYS A 24 13.65 -7.97 -6.84
C LYS A 24 13.34 -7.21 -8.14
N GLU A 25 12.51 -6.18 -8.08
CA GLU A 25 12.24 -5.28 -9.22
C GLU A 25 13.39 -4.28 -9.46
N GLY A 26 14.47 -4.34 -8.66
CA GLY A 26 15.63 -3.45 -8.77
C GLY A 26 15.40 -2.07 -8.16
N TRP A 27 14.33 -1.90 -7.38
CA TRP A 27 14.12 -0.68 -6.61
C TRP A 27 15.06 -0.75 -5.41
N ASN A 28 15.73 0.36 -5.09
CA ASN A 28 16.56 0.47 -3.89
C ASN A 28 15.88 1.37 -2.85
N PRO A 29 14.76 0.94 -2.24
CA PRO A 29 14.25 1.63 -1.06
C PRO A 29 15.27 1.36 0.05
N GLY A 30 15.98 2.39 0.51
CA GLY A 30 16.88 2.23 1.65
C GLY A 30 16.10 1.61 2.81
N LEU A 31 16.59 0.51 3.38
CA LEU A 31 15.91 -0.20 4.48
C LEU A 31 15.49 0.76 5.62
N TYR A 32 16.30 1.80 5.85
CA TYR A 32 16.05 2.86 6.83
C TYR A 32 14.94 3.84 6.43
N ASP A 33 14.74 4.09 5.13
CA ASP A 33 13.69 4.98 4.66
C ASP A 33 12.31 4.32 4.82
N VAL A 34 12.25 2.99 4.66
CA VAL A 34 10.98 2.25 4.75
C VAL A 34 10.40 2.27 6.16
N ASP A 35 11.24 2.18 7.19
CA ASP A 35 10.80 2.26 8.59
C ASP A 35 10.25 3.66 8.89
N ALA A 36 10.96 4.71 8.49
CA ALA A 36 10.51 6.09 8.65
C ALA A 36 9.21 6.36 7.88
N PHE A 37 9.07 5.83 6.66
CA PHE A 37 7.85 5.96 5.88
C PHE A 37 6.69 5.15 6.47
N TYR A 38 6.95 4.00 7.07
CA TYR A 38 5.93 3.20 7.75
C TYR A 38 5.44 3.88 9.01
N GLU A 39 6.35 4.44 9.82
CA GLU A 39 6.01 5.21 11.02
C GLU A 39 5.21 6.48 10.71
N THR A 40 5.44 7.09 9.55
CA THR A 40 4.73 8.29 9.11
C THR A 40 3.23 8.02 8.90
N ASP A 41 2.89 6.87 8.29
CA ASP A 41 1.50 6.48 8.09
C ASP A 41 1.33 4.95 8.03
N PRO A 42 1.26 4.26 9.18
CA PRO A 42 1.16 2.80 9.23
C PRO A 42 -0.09 2.25 8.55
N ASN A 43 -1.13 3.08 8.38
CA ASN A 43 -2.39 2.70 7.78
C ASN A 43 -2.41 2.87 6.26
N GLY A 44 -1.39 3.51 5.69
CA GLY A 44 -1.27 3.77 4.25
C GLY A 44 -0.79 2.58 3.42
N TYR A 45 -0.49 1.42 4.02
CA TYR A 45 0.10 0.28 3.33
C TYR A 45 -0.93 -0.82 3.12
N PHE A 46 -1.17 -1.23 1.88
CA PHE A 46 -2.18 -2.24 1.53
C PHE A 46 -1.60 -3.40 0.75
N MET A 47 -2.00 -4.62 1.11
CA MET A 47 -1.62 -5.84 0.41
C MET A 47 -2.86 -6.64 0.02
N GLY A 48 -2.87 -7.11 -1.23
CA GLY A 48 -3.90 -7.95 -1.82
C GLY A 48 -3.54 -9.43 -1.68
N PHE A 49 -4.46 -10.19 -1.11
CA PHE A 49 -4.34 -11.62 -0.86
C PHE A 49 -5.33 -12.38 -1.72
N LEU A 50 -4.84 -13.35 -2.49
CA LEU A 50 -5.68 -14.30 -3.19
C LEU A 50 -5.56 -15.65 -2.48
N ASN A 51 -6.66 -16.15 -1.92
CA ASN A 51 -6.64 -17.41 -1.15
C ASN A 51 -5.57 -17.41 -0.04
N ASN A 52 -5.45 -16.30 0.70
CA ASN A 52 -4.44 -16.04 1.74
C ASN A 52 -2.99 -15.92 1.24
N GLU A 53 -2.74 -15.97 -0.06
CA GLU A 53 -1.42 -15.71 -0.64
C GLU A 53 -1.27 -14.24 -1.03
N PRO A 54 -0.22 -13.52 -0.61
CA PRO A 54 0.01 -12.15 -1.05
C PRO A 54 0.37 -12.14 -2.55
N ILE A 55 -0.37 -11.36 -3.34
CA ILE A 55 -0.18 -11.27 -4.80
C ILE A 55 0.04 -9.85 -5.32
N SER A 56 -0.33 -8.84 -4.54
CA SER A 56 -0.16 -7.43 -4.90
C SER A 56 0.03 -6.57 -3.66
N CYS A 57 0.73 -5.46 -3.80
CA CYS A 57 0.93 -4.49 -2.75
C CYS A 57 0.90 -3.06 -3.31
N ILE A 58 0.62 -2.10 -2.43
CA ILE A 58 0.70 -0.66 -2.69
C ILE A 58 0.87 0.08 -1.35
N SER A 59 1.65 1.14 -1.35
CA SER A 59 1.71 2.11 -0.26
C SER A 59 1.13 3.44 -0.70
N ALA A 60 0.45 4.10 0.22
CA ALA A 60 -0.27 5.36 0.06
C ALA A 60 -0.07 6.20 1.32
N VAL A 61 1.07 6.89 1.39
CA VAL A 61 1.49 7.67 2.56
C VAL A 61 0.99 9.10 2.42
N SER A 62 0.21 9.61 3.38
CA SER A 62 -0.25 10.99 3.38
C SER A 62 0.72 11.92 4.14
N TYR A 63 1.27 12.93 3.45
CA TYR A 63 2.16 13.95 4.02
C TYR A 63 1.39 15.23 4.31
N GLY A 64 0.75 15.25 5.48
CA GLY A 64 -0.22 16.29 5.79
C GLY A 64 -1.41 16.23 4.82
N ARG A 65 -2.50 16.90 5.17
CA ARG A 65 -3.79 16.81 4.45
C ARG A 65 -3.80 17.40 3.03
N LYS A 66 -2.63 17.58 2.41
CA LYS A 66 -2.42 18.24 1.11
C LYS A 66 -1.67 17.37 0.10
N PHE A 67 -0.83 16.44 0.54
CA PHE A 67 -0.01 15.62 -0.36
C PHE A 67 -0.07 14.15 0.02
N GLY A 68 -0.06 13.28 -1.00
CA GLY A 68 -0.01 11.83 -0.83
C GLY A 68 1.02 11.24 -1.77
N PHE A 69 1.82 10.32 -1.26
CA PHE A 69 2.81 9.57 -2.04
C PHE A 69 2.32 8.15 -2.24
N LEU A 70 2.36 7.68 -3.49
CA LEU A 70 2.09 6.30 -3.84
C LEU A 70 3.42 5.59 -4.13
N GLY A 71 3.63 4.44 -3.47
CA GLY A 71 4.83 3.63 -3.60
C GLY A 71 4.49 2.14 -3.56
N PHE A 72 5.52 1.28 -3.65
CA PHE A 72 5.39 -0.18 -3.59
C PHE A 72 4.25 -0.76 -4.44
N TYR A 73 3.91 -0.13 -5.57
CA TYR A 73 2.83 -0.60 -6.43
C TYR A 73 3.31 -1.77 -7.28
N ILE A 74 3.25 -2.96 -6.69
CA ILE A 74 3.81 -4.18 -7.26
C ILE A 74 2.71 -5.24 -7.29
N THR A 75 2.59 -5.94 -8.41
CA THR A 75 1.78 -7.14 -8.54
C THR A 75 2.68 -8.24 -9.08
N LYS A 76 2.63 -9.42 -8.45
CA LYS A 76 3.36 -10.61 -8.90
C LYS A 76 3.13 -10.84 -10.39
N PRO A 77 4.18 -11.12 -11.20
CA PRO A 77 4.07 -11.24 -12.66
C PRO A 77 2.93 -12.16 -13.14
N GLU A 78 2.70 -13.28 -12.45
CA GLU A 78 1.70 -14.30 -12.79
C GLU A 78 0.25 -13.81 -12.58
N TYR A 79 0.07 -12.70 -11.87
CA TYR A 79 -1.22 -12.09 -11.53
C TYR A 79 -1.45 -10.74 -12.20
N ARG A 80 -0.48 -10.26 -13.00
CA ARG A 80 -0.63 -9.06 -13.83
C ARG A 80 -1.70 -9.27 -14.90
N GLY A 81 -2.38 -8.19 -15.30
CA GLY A 81 -3.47 -8.23 -16.30
C GLY A 81 -4.80 -8.82 -15.81
N LYS A 82 -4.87 -9.34 -14.57
CA LYS A 82 -6.08 -9.94 -13.98
C LYS A 82 -6.91 -8.97 -13.11
N GLY A 83 -6.54 -7.70 -13.07
CA GLY A 83 -7.27 -6.67 -12.33
C GLY A 83 -7.00 -6.61 -10.81
N TYR A 84 -6.03 -7.35 -10.27
CA TYR A 84 -5.67 -7.25 -8.84
C TYR A 84 -4.93 -5.96 -8.50
N GLY A 85 -4.06 -5.48 -9.39
CA GLY A 85 -3.36 -4.19 -9.24
C GLY A 85 -4.33 -3.01 -9.12
N ILE A 86 -5.33 -2.92 -10.02
CA ILE A 86 -6.30 -1.82 -9.97
C ILE A 86 -7.16 -1.87 -8.70
N GLN A 87 -7.42 -3.05 -8.14
CA GLN A 87 -8.18 -3.16 -6.89
C GLN A 87 -7.40 -2.61 -5.70
N VAL A 88 -6.09 -2.91 -5.56
CA VAL A 88 -5.27 -2.30 -4.51
C VAL A 88 -5.08 -0.80 -4.74
N TRP A 89 -4.93 -0.37 -6.00
CA TRP A 89 -4.89 1.04 -6.36
C TRP A 89 -6.14 1.80 -5.91
N ASN A 90 -7.33 1.27 -6.19
CA ASN A 90 -8.58 1.91 -5.78
C ASN A 90 -8.67 2.03 -4.26
N LYS A 91 -8.29 0.97 -3.52
CA LYS A 91 -8.23 1.00 -2.05
C LYS A 91 -7.30 2.10 -1.52
N ALA A 92 -6.12 2.22 -2.12
CA ALA A 92 -5.14 3.26 -1.78
C ALA A 92 -5.66 4.68 -2.08
N MET A 93 -6.31 4.87 -3.23
CA MET A 93 -6.89 6.17 -3.58
C MET A 93 -8.04 6.57 -2.65
N ASP A 94 -8.91 5.61 -2.27
CA ASP A 94 -9.98 5.86 -1.31
C ASP A 94 -9.42 6.20 0.07
N TYR A 95 -8.32 5.55 0.48
CA TYR A 95 -7.59 5.90 1.70
C TYR A 95 -7.09 7.35 1.67
N LEU A 96 -6.35 7.75 0.62
CA LEU A 96 -5.82 9.12 0.49
C LEU A 96 -6.93 10.16 0.45
N ARG A 97 -8.04 9.88 -0.27
CA ARG A 97 -9.21 10.76 -0.31
C ARG A 97 -9.82 10.95 1.08
N ASN A 98 -9.88 9.91 1.90
CA ASN A 98 -10.43 9.99 3.25
C ASN A 98 -9.50 10.76 4.19
N GLN A 99 -8.18 10.58 4.09
CA GLN A 99 -7.21 11.34 4.89
C GLN A 99 -7.29 12.85 4.60
N ASN A 100 -7.39 13.22 3.32
CA ASN A 100 -7.51 14.63 2.89
C ASN A 100 -8.86 15.28 3.25
N LYS A 101 -9.89 14.49 3.61
CA LYS A 101 -11.22 15.00 3.98
C LYS A 101 -11.37 15.30 5.48
N THR A 102 -10.35 15.08 6.31
CA THR A 102 -10.45 15.40 7.74
C THR A 102 -10.42 16.93 7.97
N THR A 103 -11.58 17.44 8.40
CA THR A 103 -12.02 18.79 8.76
C THR A 103 -10.93 19.78 9.23
N PRO A 104 -10.91 21.05 8.77
CA PRO A 104 -10.09 22.09 9.39
C PRO A 104 -10.46 22.22 10.87
N ARG A 105 -9.49 22.01 11.77
CA ARG A 105 -9.70 22.40 13.17
C ARG A 105 -9.69 23.93 13.19
N VAL A 106 -10.87 24.52 13.32
CA VAL A 106 -10.99 25.89 13.80
C VAL A 106 -10.52 25.85 15.25
N GLN A 107 -9.35 26.44 15.53
CA GLN A 107 -9.03 26.83 16.90
C GLN A 107 -9.70 28.20 17.11
N SER A 108 -10.63 28.23 18.06
CA SER A 108 -11.20 29.45 18.65
C SER A 108 -10.22 30.09 19.60
#